data_AF-A0A259IUE2-F1
#
_entry.id   AF-A0A259IUE2-F1
#
_cell.length_a   1.000
_cell.length_b   1.000
_cell.length_c   1.000
_cell.angle_alpha   90.00
_cell.angle_beta   90.00
_cell.angle_gamma   90.00
#
_symmetry.space_group_name_H-M   'P 1'
#
loop_
_entity.id
_entity.type
_entity.pdbx_description
1 polymer ?
#
loop_
_entity_poly.entity_id
_entity_poly.type
_entity_poly.pdbx_seq_one_letter_code
_entity_poly.pdbx_strand_id
1 'polypeptide(L)'
;MFARNERPTLVSCLEHVARAASGRDAHVSVVLNGTSDGSAQALAEAAPRIGVPFSVYDIPYPDKSNAINQVIHRLAGPADVAFMVDAYAMITPGSFTALEAALAGAPQALAAAAV
;
A
#
# COMPACT_ATOMS: atom_id res chain seq x y z
N MET A 1 1.73 0.74 0.16
CA MET A 1 2.14 -0.67 0.05
C MET A 1 3.67 -0.72 0.02
N PHE A 2 4.31 -1.54 0.86
CA PHE A 2 5.77 -1.61 0.97
C PHE A 2 6.29 -2.96 0.45
N ALA A 3 7.27 -2.91 -0.47
CA ALA A 3 7.83 -4.08 -1.12
C ALA A 3 9.36 -4.07 -1.02
N ARG A 4 9.97 -5.22 -0.72
CA ARG A 4 11.40 -5.45 -0.89
C ARG A 4 11.63 -6.84 -1.47
N ASN A 5 11.96 -6.89 -2.75
CA ASN A 5 12.14 -8.16 -3.49
C ASN A 5 10.89 -9.08 -3.43
N GLU A 6 9.70 -8.49 -3.55
CA GLU A 6 8.40 -9.18 -3.46
C GLU A 6 7.77 -9.44 -4.83
N ARG A 7 8.55 -9.49 -5.92
CA ARG A 7 8.02 -9.69 -7.29
C ARG A 7 7.01 -10.84 -7.41
N PRO A 8 7.17 -12.00 -6.75
CA PRO A 8 6.20 -13.10 -6.87
C PRO A 8 4.78 -12.75 -6.41
N THR A 9 4.64 -11.86 -5.43
CA THR A 9 3.35 -11.54 -4.81
C THR A 9 2.88 -10.12 -5.10
N LEU A 10 3.78 -9.20 -5.43
CA LEU A 10 3.54 -7.76 -5.53
C LEU A 10 2.33 -7.38 -6.38
N VAL A 11 2.22 -7.94 -7.59
CA VAL A 11 1.11 -7.62 -8.51
C VAL A 11 -0.21 -8.17 -7.96
N SER A 12 -0.21 -9.40 -7.43
CA SER A 12 -1.41 -9.98 -6.83
C SER A 12 -1.86 -9.22 -5.59
N CYS A 13 -0.92 -8.82 -4.72
CA CYS A 13 -1.19 -7.96 -3.58
C CYS A 13 -1.83 -6.64 -4.02
N LEU A 14 -1.31 -5.99 -5.07
CA LEU A 14 -1.89 -4.76 -5.59
C LEU A 14 -3.30 -4.96 -6.15
N GLU A 15 -3.56 -6.08 -6.82
CA GLU A 15 -4.91 -6.45 -7.29
C GLU A 15 -5.89 -6.65 -6.13
N HIS A 16 -5.46 -7.28 -5.03
CA HIS A 16 -6.25 -7.43 -3.81
C HIS A 16 -6.55 -6.08 -3.14
N VAL A 17 -5.55 -5.21 -3.04
CA VAL A 17 -5.72 -3.83 -2.55
C VAL A 17 -6.71 -3.07 -3.44
N ALA A 18 -6.60 -3.18 -4.78
CA ALA A 18 -7.50 -2.52 -5.71
C ALA A 18 -8.96 -2.98 -5.53
N ARG A 19 -9.19 -4.29 -5.35
CA ARG A 19 -10.53 -4.84 -5.07
C ARG A 19 -11.06 -4.36 -3.72
N ALA A 20 -10.25 -4.35 -2.68
CA ALA A 20 -10.64 -3.89 -1.36
C ALA A 20 -10.88 -2.36 -1.29
N ALA A 21 -10.24 -1.60 -2.18
CA ALA A 21 -10.41 -0.16 -2.32
C ALA A 21 -11.51 0.25 -3.33
N SER A 22 -12.19 -0.71 -3.97
CA SER A 22 -13.19 -0.43 -5.00
C SER A 22 -14.30 0.49 -4.48
N GLY A 23 -14.64 1.52 -5.27
CA GLY A 23 -15.64 2.53 -4.91
C GLY A 23 -15.16 3.60 -3.93
N ARG A 24 -13.88 3.58 -3.52
CA ARG A 24 -13.27 4.61 -2.67
C ARG A 24 -12.45 5.57 -3.53
N ASP A 25 -12.42 6.85 -3.14
CA ASP A 25 -11.41 7.80 -3.66
C ASP A 25 -10.07 7.46 -2.99
N ALA A 26 -9.26 6.64 -3.67
CA ALA A 26 -8.06 6.07 -3.13
C ALA A 26 -6.94 6.07 -4.16
N HIS A 27 -5.72 6.35 -3.69
CA HIS A 27 -4.50 6.24 -4.47
C HIS A 27 -3.49 5.36 -3.73
N VAL A 28 -2.89 4.39 -4.42
CA VAL A 28 -1.91 3.48 -3.81
C VAL A 28 -0.49 3.99 -4.07
N SER A 29 0.21 4.34 -3.01
CA SER A 29 1.67 4.52 -3.07
C SER A 29 2.36 3.16 -2.91
N VAL A 30 3.04 2.69 -3.96
CA VAL A 30 3.85 1.46 -3.94
C VAL A 30 5.30 1.84 -3.73
N VAL A 31 5.87 1.44 -2.59
CA VAL A 31 7.24 1.76 -2.19
C VAL A 31 8.12 0.55 -2.41
N LEU A 32 9.07 0.67 -3.34
CA LEU A 32 10.14 -0.29 -3.58
C LEU A 32 11.32 0.08 -2.67
N ASN A 33 11.54 -0.71 -1.63
CA ASN A 33 12.50 -0.43 -0.56
C ASN A 33 13.80 -1.20 -0.77
N GLY A 34 14.69 -0.64 -1.60
CA GLY A 34 15.95 -1.27 -2.01
C GLY A 34 15.73 -2.59 -2.74
N THR A 35 14.78 -2.57 -3.69
CA THR A 35 14.36 -3.73 -4.48
C THR A 35 15.21 -3.90 -5.73
N SER A 36 15.58 -5.13 -6.07
CA SER A 36 16.46 -5.46 -7.20
C SER A 36 15.96 -6.63 -8.07
N ASP A 37 14.73 -7.09 -7.86
CA ASP A 37 14.19 -8.32 -8.46
C ASP A 37 13.35 -8.11 -9.74
N GLY A 38 13.28 -6.87 -10.23
CA GLY A 38 12.44 -6.49 -11.37
C GLY A 38 11.00 -6.11 -11.01
N SER A 39 10.68 -5.90 -9.72
CA SER A 39 9.36 -5.44 -9.26
C SER A 39 8.83 -4.19 -9.98
N ALA A 40 9.70 -3.20 -10.25
CA ALA A 40 9.31 -1.98 -10.96
C ALA A 40 8.78 -2.27 -12.37
N GLN A 41 9.45 -3.17 -13.09
CA GLN A 41 9.03 -3.60 -14.42
C GLN A 41 7.69 -4.36 -14.35
N ALA A 42 7.55 -5.28 -13.40
CA ALA A 42 6.30 -6.02 -13.21
C ALA A 42 5.10 -5.10 -12.92
N LEU A 43 5.31 -4.04 -12.13
CA LEU A 43 4.28 -3.01 -11.87
C LEU A 43 3.93 -2.22 -13.14
N ALA A 44 4.93 -1.82 -13.93
CA ALA A 44 4.70 -1.11 -15.19
C ALA A 44 3.90 -1.95 -16.18
N GLU A 45 4.23 -3.25 -16.32
CA GLU A 45 3.53 -4.19 -17.18
C GLU A 45 2.08 -4.46 -16.69
N ALA A 46 1.86 -4.47 -15.38
CA ALA A 46 0.55 -4.69 -14.79
C ALA A 46 -0.32 -3.42 -14.78
N ALA A 47 0.26 -2.23 -14.90
CA ALA A 47 -0.45 -0.95 -14.73
C ALA A 47 -1.78 -0.84 -15.50
N PRO A 48 -1.89 -1.27 -16.77
CA PRO A 48 -3.14 -1.15 -17.54
C PRO A 48 -4.32 -1.95 -16.98
N ARG A 49 -4.08 -2.96 -16.13
CA ARG A 49 -5.12 -3.84 -15.56
C ARG A 49 -5.38 -3.62 -14.07
N ILE A 50 -4.61 -2.75 -13.40
CA ILE A 50 -4.83 -2.46 -11.98
C ILE A 50 -6.02 -1.50 -11.84
N GLY A 51 -7.05 -1.92 -11.11
CA GLY A 51 -8.30 -1.19 -10.93
C GLY A 51 -8.27 -0.02 -9.93
N VAL A 52 -7.09 0.49 -9.59
CA VAL A 52 -6.89 1.62 -8.66
C VAL A 52 -5.70 2.44 -9.14
N PRO A 53 -5.76 3.79 -9.11
CA PRO A 53 -4.60 4.59 -9.46
C PRO A 53 -3.47 4.34 -8.45
N PHE A 54 -2.25 4.23 -8.95
CA PHE A 54 -1.08 4.00 -8.11
C PHE A 54 0.16 4.70 -8.66
N SER A 55 1.08 5.01 -7.75
CA SER A 55 2.41 5.54 -8.07
C SER A 55 3.48 4.67 -7.46
N VAL A 56 4.61 4.56 -8.15
CA VAL A 56 5.76 3.76 -7.70
C VAL A 56 6.86 4.69 -7.22
N TYR A 57 7.35 4.47 -6.01
CA TYR A 57 8.45 5.19 -5.40
C TYR A 57 9.58 4.23 -5.10
N ASP A 58 10.78 4.53 -5.58
CA ASP A 58 12.00 3.77 -5.27
C ASP A 58 12.77 4.48 -4.14
N ILE A 59 13.06 3.73 -3.08
CA ILE A 59 13.88 4.15 -1.96
C ILE A 59 15.10 3.24 -1.92
N PRO A 60 16.30 3.71 -2.34
CA PRO A 60 17.47 2.85 -2.49
C PRO A 60 17.98 2.22 -1.19
N TYR A 61 17.78 2.87 -0.04
CA TYR A 61 18.25 2.40 1.26
C TYR A 61 17.26 1.39 1.87
N PRO A 62 17.61 0.07 1.95
CA PRO A 62 16.68 -1.01 2.25
C PRO A 62 16.35 -1.13 3.75
N ASP A 63 15.70 -0.10 4.30
CA ASP A 63 15.30 -0.05 5.70
C ASP A 63 13.81 0.30 5.82
N LYS A 64 13.06 -0.56 6.52
CA LYS A 64 11.60 -0.46 6.58
C LYS A 64 11.17 0.80 7.36
N SER A 65 11.86 1.11 8.46
CA SER A 65 11.56 2.29 9.27
C SER A 65 11.81 3.58 8.49
N ASN A 66 12.93 3.68 7.77
CA ASN A 66 13.22 4.75 6.84
C ASN A 66 12.15 4.87 5.74
N ALA A 67 11.76 3.76 5.11
CA ALA A 67 10.74 3.77 4.07
C ALA A 67 9.38 4.29 4.60
N ILE A 68 8.96 3.83 5.77
CA ILE A 68 7.74 4.32 6.45
C ILE A 68 7.84 5.81 6.76
N ASN A 69 8.96 6.26 7.33
CA ASN A 69 9.18 7.68 7.64
C ASN A 69 9.14 8.56 6.38
N GLN A 70 9.70 8.09 5.26
CA GLN A 70 9.61 8.82 3.99
C GLN A 70 8.18 8.91 3.48
N VAL A 71 7.38 7.85 3.62
CA VAL A 71 5.95 7.91 3.30
C VAL A 71 5.24 8.94 4.16
N ILE A 72 5.33 8.82 5.49
CA ILE A 72 4.59 9.67 6.44
C ILE A 72 4.97 11.14 6.27
N HIS A 73 6.26 11.45 6.12
CA HIS A 73 6.74 12.83 6.18
C HIS A 73 6.95 13.50 4.82
N ARG A 74 6.97 12.75 3.70
CA ARG A 74 7.37 13.30 2.39
C ARG A 74 6.48 12.87 1.22
N LEU A 75 6.02 11.62 1.19
CA LEU A 75 5.36 11.06 0.00
C LEU A 75 3.84 10.98 0.12
N ALA A 76 3.31 10.87 1.34
CA ALA A 76 1.87 10.80 1.55
C ALA A 76 1.22 12.12 1.12
N GLY A 77 0.23 12.01 0.22
CA GLY A 77 -0.69 13.10 -0.08
C GLY A 77 -1.71 13.30 1.04
N PRO A 78 -2.54 14.35 0.95
CA PRO A 78 -3.64 14.54 1.88
C PRO A 78 -4.62 13.36 1.77
N ALA A 79 -4.92 12.73 2.89
CA ALA A 79 -5.90 11.66 3.02
C ALA A 79 -6.46 11.65 4.44
N ASP A 80 -7.74 11.32 4.60
CA ASP A 80 -8.38 11.19 5.92
C ASP A 80 -7.84 9.98 6.69
N VAL A 81 -7.47 8.91 5.97
CA VAL A 81 -6.92 7.66 6.52
C VAL A 81 -5.84 7.12 5.60
N ALA A 82 -4.73 6.66 6.17
CA ALA A 82 -3.65 5.97 5.45
C ALA A 82 -3.58 4.50 5.87
N PHE A 83 -3.54 3.59 4.90
CA PHE A 83 -3.37 2.16 5.13
C PHE A 83 -1.94 1.72 4.78
N MET A 84 -1.26 1.09 5.73
CA MET A 84 0.08 0.51 5.53
C MET A 84 -0.04 -0.99 5.29
N VAL A 85 0.37 -1.44 4.10
CA VAL A 85 0.20 -2.82 3.63
C VAL A 85 1.55 -3.35 3.14
N ASP A 86 1.93 -4.55 3.58
CA ASP A 86 3.10 -5.25 3.03
C ASP A 86 2.75 -5.93 1.70
N ALA A 87 3.68 -5.94 0.73
CA ALA A 87 3.44 -6.36 -0.65
C ALA A 87 3.27 -7.89 -0.89
N TYR A 88 3.00 -8.64 0.17
CA TYR A 88 2.59 -10.04 0.13
C TYR A 88 1.18 -10.25 0.72
N ALA A 89 0.54 -9.20 1.24
CA ALA A 89 -0.75 -9.30 1.92
C ALA A 89 -1.91 -9.50 0.95
N MET A 90 -2.79 -10.45 1.26
CA MET A 90 -3.98 -10.74 0.47
C MET A 90 -5.22 -10.12 1.12
N ILE A 91 -5.37 -8.80 0.95
CA ILE A 91 -6.46 -8.04 1.57
C ILE A 91 -7.82 -8.52 1.04
N THR A 92 -8.76 -8.74 1.95
CA THR A 92 -10.14 -9.12 1.60
C THR A 92 -11.02 -7.88 1.42
N PRO A 93 -12.03 -7.94 0.52
CA PRO A 93 -13.02 -6.87 0.39
C PRO A 93 -13.66 -6.52 1.75
N GLY A 94 -13.78 -5.23 2.05
CA GLY A 94 -14.33 -4.73 3.31
C GLY A 94 -13.31 -4.52 4.44
N SER A 95 -12.07 -5.02 4.32
CA SER A 95 -11.02 -4.83 5.34
C SER A 95 -10.73 -3.36 5.64
N PHE A 96 -10.58 -2.52 4.60
CA PHE A 96 -10.33 -1.08 4.79
C PHE A 96 -11.50 -0.37 5.46
N THR A 97 -12.74 -0.72 5.09
CA THR A 97 -13.95 -0.18 5.72
C THR A 97 -14.03 -0.57 7.19
N ALA A 98 -13.69 -1.82 7.55
CA ALA A 98 -13.71 -2.27 8.93
C ALA A 98 -12.65 -1.55 9.79
N LEU A 99 -11.43 -1.37 9.27
CA LEU A 99 -10.37 -0.62 9.96
C LEU A 99 -10.73 0.85 10.16
N GLU A 100 -11.30 1.49 9.15
CA GLU A 100 -11.78 2.87 9.22
C GLU A 100 -12.92 3.02 10.23
N ALA A 101 -13.89 2.11 10.24
CA ALA A 101 -14.96 2.10 11.22
C ALA A 101 -14.43 1.90 12.66
N ALA A 102 -13.41 1.06 12.85
CA ALA A 102 -12.76 0.87 14.14
C ALA A 102 -12.06 2.16 14.62
N LEU A 103 -11.37 2.87 13.73
CA LEU A 103 -10.77 4.17 14.03
C LEU A 103 -11.83 5.23 14.38
N ALA A 104 -12.89 5.33 13.58
CA ALA A 104 -13.99 6.27 13.84
C ALA A 104 -14.70 6.00 15.17
N GLY A 105 -14.81 4.72 15.57
CA GLY A 105 -15.39 4.30 16.85
C GLY A 105 -14.51 4.59 18.07
N ALA A 106 -13.23 4.92 17.87
CA ALA A 106 -12.29 5.23 18.94
C ALA A 106 -11.45 6.48 18.59
N PRO A 107 -12.00 7.71 18.71
CA PRO A 107 -11.35 8.93 18.22
C PRO A 107 -9.99 9.27 18.86
N GLN A 108 -9.66 8.65 19.99
CA GLN A 108 -8.37 8.80 20.67
C GLN A 108 -7.30 7.82 20.14
N ALA A 109 -7.69 6.84 19.32
CA ALA A 109 -6.79 5.86 18.75
C ALA A 109 -5.99 6.48 17.59
N LEU A 110 -4.69 6.22 17.58
CA LEU A 110 -3.79 6.68 16.51
C LEU A 110 -3.68 5.69 15.35
N ALA A 111 -4.11 4.44 15.54
CA ALA A 111 -4.06 3.37 14.54
C ALA A 111 -5.04 2.25 14.86
N ALA A 112 -5.45 1.52 13.82
CA ALA A 112 -6.14 0.23 13.91
C ALA A 112 -5.34 -0.81 13.11
N ALA A 113 -5.35 -2.06 13.57
CA ALA A 113 -4.67 -3.17 12.92
C ALA A 113 -5.61 -4.37 12.78
N ALA A 114 -5.37 -5.18 11.76
CA ALA A 114 -6.00 -6.47 11.55
C ALA A 114 -4.91 -7.52 11.29
N VAL A 115 -5.15 -8.76 11.71
CA VAL A 115 -4.27 -9.92 11.55
C VAL A 115 -4.97 -11.02 10.78
#